data_AF-A0A1R3VCW4-F1
#
_entry.id   AF-A0A1R3VCW4-F1
#
_cell.length_a   1.000
_cell.length_b   1.000
_cell.length_c   1.000
_cell.angle_alpha   90.00
_cell.angle_beta   90.00
_cell.angle_gamma   90.00
#
_symmetry.space_group_name_H-M   'P 1'
#
loop_
_entity.id
_entity.type
_entity.pdbx_description
1 polymer ?
#
loop_
_entity_poly.entity_id
_entity_poly.type
_entity_poly.pdbx_seq_one_letter_code
_entity_poly.pdbx_strand_id
1 'polypeptide(L)'
;MKKLVVLMVLATSLAACSRTEQGAAVGGLGGAAVGAAVANDPVEGAVVGGAVGAVAGALIGRATERGQCRYRDRYGRVYIARCPAGY
;
A
#
# COMPACT_ATOMS: atom_id res chain seq x y z
N MET A 1 25.03 12.35 -3.37
CA MET A 1 24.99 12.31 -1.89
C MET A 1 23.67 12.81 -1.31
N LYS A 2 23.27 14.07 -1.51
CA LYS A 2 22.02 14.64 -0.95
C LYS A 2 20.74 13.89 -1.35
N LYS A 3 20.63 13.44 -2.62
CA LYS A 3 19.46 12.69 -3.14
C LYS A 3 19.25 11.33 -2.44
N LEU A 4 20.34 10.64 -2.08
CA LEU A 4 20.28 9.36 -1.37
C LEU A 4 19.82 9.53 0.08
N VAL A 5 20.26 10.60 0.75
CA VAL A 5 19.82 10.92 2.11
C VAL A 5 18.33 11.24 2.13
N VAL A 6 17.84 12.01 1.15
CA VAL A 6 16.39 12.32 1.03
C VAL A 6 15.57 11.06 0.75
N LEU A 7 16.02 10.19 -0.15
CA LEU A 7 15.36 8.89 -0.43
C LEU A 7 15.31 7.98 0.81
N MET A 8 16.37 7.95 1.61
CA MET A 8 16.39 7.17 2.86
C MET A 8 15.40 7.71 3.89
N VAL A 9 15.32 9.04 4.06
CA VAL A 9 14.38 9.68 5.00
C VAL A 9 12.92 9.48 4.57
N LEU A 10 12.66 9.52 3.27
CA LEU A 10 11.35 9.16 2.72
C LEU A 10 11.06 7.67 2.94
N ALA A 11 12.02 6.78 2.69
CA ALA A 11 11.82 5.35 2.90
C ALA A 11 11.51 5.01 4.36
N THR A 12 12.13 5.68 5.33
CA THR A 12 11.83 5.49 6.76
C THR A 12 10.52 6.11 7.19
N SER A 13 10.06 7.21 6.56
CA SER A 13 8.71 7.74 6.83
C SER A 13 7.61 6.83 6.26
N LEU A 14 7.85 6.16 5.13
CA LEU A 14 6.95 5.12 4.61
C LEU A 14 6.87 3.89 5.53
N ALA A 15 7.91 3.61 6.33
CA ALA A 15 7.87 2.53 7.33
C ALA A 15 7.00 2.87 8.55
N ALA A 16 6.66 4.15 8.75
CA ALA A 16 5.67 4.58 9.74
C ALA A 16 4.22 4.52 9.20
N CYS A 17 4.03 4.41 7.89
CA CYS A 17 2.73 4.19 7.26
C CYS A 17 2.31 2.71 7.37
N SER A 18 0.99 2.47 7.33
CA SER A 18 0.46 1.10 7.25
C SER A 18 0.89 0.42 5.95
N ARG A 19 0.95 -0.93 5.92
CA ARG A 19 1.25 -1.70 4.69
C ARG A 19 0.26 -1.38 3.58
N THR A 20 -0.97 -1.04 3.97
CA THR A 20 -2.02 -0.53 3.09
C THR A 20 -1.61 0.75 2.39
N GLU A 21 -1.21 1.79 3.13
CA GLU A 21 -0.82 3.08 2.54
C GLU A 21 0.45 2.94 1.71
N GLN A 22 1.41 2.13 2.18
CA GLN A 22 2.61 1.83 1.42
C GLN A 22 2.28 1.13 0.09
N GLY A 23 1.41 0.12 0.13
CA GLY A 23 0.94 -0.58 -1.04
C GLY A 23 0.19 0.35 -1.99
N ALA A 24 -0.69 1.21 -1.48
CA ALA A 24 -1.44 2.18 -2.27
C ALA A 24 -0.54 3.22 -2.93
N ALA A 25 0.45 3.75 -2.20
CA ALA A 25 1.38 4.73 -2.72
C ALA A 25 2.31 4.12 -3.79
N VAL A 26 2.88 2.94 -3.53
CA VAL A 26 3.76 2.26 -4.48
C VAL A 26 2.98 1.79 -5.70
N GLY A 27 1.82 1.17 -5.49
CA GLY A 27 0.94 0.72 -6.57
C GLY A 27 0.40 1.91 -7.39
N GLY A 28 0.02 3.01 -6.75
CA GLY A 28 -0.50 4.19 -7.43
C GLY A 28 0.56 4.96 -8.20
N LEU A 29 1.72 5.24 -7.59
CA LEU A 29 2.80 5.93 -8.30
C LEU A 29 3.40 5.05 -9.40
N GLY A 30 3.60 3.75 -9.13
CA GLY A 30 4.09 2.80 -10.12
C GLY A 30 3.10 2.58 -11.26
N GLY A 31 1.81 2.40 -10.92
CA GLY A 31 0.73 2.25 -11.89
C GLY A 31 0.52 3.49 -12.75
N ALA A 32 0.67 4.69 -12.18
CA ALA A 32 0.60 5.94 -12.95
C ALA A 32 1.78 6.09 -13.92
N ALA A 33 3.00 5.78 -13.47
CA ALA A 33 4.18 5.84 -14.31
C ALA A 33 4.10 4.87 -15.49
N VAL A 34 3.68 3.62 -15.23
CA VAL A 34 3.48 2.61 -16.29
C VAL A 34 2.31 2.99 -17.20
N GLY A 35 1.18 3.42 -16.63
CA GLY A 35 0.01 3.83 -17.39
C GLY A 35 0.30 4.99 -18.33
N ALA A 36 1.05 6.01 -17.89
CA ALA A 36 1.48 7.10 -18.75
C ALA A 36 2.45 6.67 -19.86
N ALA A 37 3.26 5.65 -19.63
CA ALA A 37 4.26 5.20 -20.60
C ALA A 37 3.67 4.34 -21.72
N VAL A 38 2.55 3.66 -21.48
CA VAL A 38 1.97 2.67 -22.42
C VAL A 38 0.70 3.18 -23.09
N ALA A 39 -0.02 4.13 -22.48
CA ALA A 39 -1.24 4.69 -23.07
C ALA A 39 -0.94 5.64 -24.24
N ASN A 40 -1.88 5.74 -25.17
CA ASN A 40 -1.82 6.74 -26.25
C ASN A 40 -1.84 8.17 -25.68
N ASP A 41 -2.69 8.39 -24.65
CA ASP A 41 -2.74 9.62 -23.89
C ASP A 41 -2.08 9.42 -22.52
N PRO A 42 -0.91 10.04 -22.27
CA PRO A 42 -0.12 9.78 -21.06
C PRO A 42 -0.82 10.27 -19.79
N VAL A 43 -1.64 11.32 -19.87
CA VAL A 43 -2.40 11.85 -18.73
C VAL A 43 -3.52 10.88 -18.34
N GLU A 44 -4.29 10.41 -19.32
CA GLU A 44 -5.37 9.44 -19.08
C GLU A 44 -4.79 8.12 -18.57
N GLY A 45 -3.71 7.65 -19.20
CA GLY A 45 -2.96 6.48 -18.77
C GLY A 45 -2.44 6.58 -17.33
N ALA A 46 -1.86 7.73 -16.95
CA ALA A 46 -1.41 7.97 -15.58
C ALA A 46 -2.55 7.95 -14.57
N VAL A 47 -3.67 8.61 -14.88
CA VAL A 47 -4.81 8.69 -13.98
C VAL A 47 -5.43 7.31 -13.76
N VAL A 48 -5.68 6.57 -14.85
CA VAL A 48 -6.26 5.22 -14.79
C VAL A 48 -5.29 4.25 -14.13
N GLY A 49 -4.03 4.21 -14.59
CA GLY A 49 -3.00 3.35 -14.03
C GLY A 49 -2.71 3.65 -12.56
N GLY A 50 -2.73 4.92 -12.18
CA GLY A 50 -2.54 5.35 -10.80
C GLY A 50 -3.71 5.02 -9.90
N ALA A 51 -4.94 5.22 -10.36
CA ALA A 51 -6.13 4.84 -9.60
C ALA A 51 -6.21 3.32 -9.39
N VAL A 52 -6.05 2.54 -10.46
CA VAL A 52 -6.08 1.06 -10.39
C VAL A 52 -4.93 0.53 -9.54
N GLY A 53 -3.73 1.04 -9.76
CA GLY A 53 -2.55 0.66 -9.00
C GLY A 53 -2.65 1.01 -7.53
N ALA A 54 -3.23 2.16 -7.18
CA ALA A 54 -3.44 2.55 -5.79
C ALA A 54 -4.45 1.65 -5.09
N VAL A 55 -5.57 1.34 -5.75
CA VAL A 55 -6.60 0.45 -5.17
C VAL A 55 -6.06 -0.97 -5.01
N ALA A 56 -5.43 -1.53 -6.05
CA ALA A 56 -4.84 -2.86 -5.99
C ALA A 56 -3.72 -2.93 -4.93
N GLY A 57 -2.86 -1.92 -4.90
CA GLY A 57 -1.80 -1.78 -3.92
C GLY A 57 -2.31 -1.67 -2.49
N ALA A 58 -3.37 -0.89 -2.26
CA ALA A 58 -4.04 -0.78 -0.97
C ALA A 58 -4.56 -2.14 -0.50
N LEU A 59 -5.25 -2.88 -1.37
CA LEU A 59 -5.83 -4.20 -1.04
C LEU A 59 -4.74 -5.23 -0.71
N ILE A 60 -3.65 -5.27 -1.49
CA ILE A 60 -2.50 -6.16 -1.23
C ILE A 60 -1.81 -5.75 0.08
N GLY A 61 -1.68 -4.44 0.32
CA GLY A 61 -1.14 -3.89 1.56
C GLY A 61 -1.97 -4.32 2.78
N ARG A 62 -3.31 -4.23 2.70
CA ARG A 62 -4.24 -4.72 3.73
C ARG A 62 -4.08 -6.22 3.96
N ALA A 63 -3.98 -7.01 2.89
CA ALA A 63 -3.89 -8.46 2.97
C ALA A 63 -2.55 -8.94 3.57
N THR A 64 -1.48 -8.15 3.41
CA THR A 64 -0.14 -8.47 3.91
C THR A 64 0.23 -7.70 5.18
N GLU A 65 -0.75 -7.06 5.82
CA GLU A 65 -0.57 -6.37 7.10
C GLU A 65 -0.21 -7.40 8.18
N ARG A 66 1.06 -7.40 8.60
CA ARG A 66 1.58 -8.34 9.60
C ARG A 66 1.05 -7.99 11.00
N GLY A 67 0.91 -9.01 11.84
CA GLY A 67 0.46 -8.82 13.23
C GLY A 67 -1.04 -8.56 13.37
N GLN A 68 -1.85 -8.96 12.38
CA GLN A 68 -3.30 -9.01 12.49
C GLN A 68 -3.76 -10.47 12.68
N CYS A 69 -4.44 -10.74 13.79
CA CYS A 69 -4.97 -12.04 14.16
C CYS A 69 -6.49 -12.06 13.97
N ARG A 70 -7.00 -13.21 13.51
CA ARG A 70 -8.43 -13.45 13.32
C ARG A 70 -9.02 -13.93 14.64
N TYR A 71 -9.96 -13.17 15.21
CA TYR A 71 -10.68 -13.53 16.43
C TYR A 71 -12.13 -13.86 16.12
N ARG A 72 -12.75 -14.68 16.97
CA ARG A 72 -14.17 -15.01 16.92
C ARG A 72 -14.77 -14.65 18.28
N ASP A 73 -15.80 -13.80 18.29
CA ASP A 73 -16.51 -13.46 19.52
C ASP A 73 -17.49 -14.58 19.95
N ARG A 74 -18.08 -14.47 21.15
CA ARG A 74 -19.09 -15.42 21.65
C ARG A 74 -20.37 -15.47 20.81
N TYR A 75 -20.63 -14.47 19.98
CA TYR A 75 -21.76 -14.38 19.07
C TYR A 75 -21.43 -14.93 17.66
N GLY A 76 -20.23 -15.50 17.48
CA GLY A 76 -19.77 -16.08 16.21
C GLY A 76 -19.25 -15.05 15.20
N ARG A 77 -19.20 -13.75 15.52
CA ARG A 77 -18.69 -12.72 14.62
C ARG A 77 -17.17 -12.80 14.57
N VAL A 78 -16.65 -12.84 13.36
CA VAL A 78 -15.21 -12.87 13.09
C VAL A 78 -14.71 -11.46 12.88
N TYR A 79 -13.71 -11.03 13.66
CA TYR A 79 -13.08 -9.73 13.53
C TYR A 79 -11.56 -9.87 13.44
N ILE A 80 -10.91 -8.91 12.79
CA ILE A 80 -9.46 -8.86 12.64
C ILE A 80 -8.94 -7.75 13.55
N ALA A 81 -8.03 -8.10 14.46
CA ALA A 81 -7.40 -7.16 15.39
C ALA A 81 -5.90 -7.43 15.50
N ARG A 82 -5.14 -6.52 16.10
CA ARG A 82 -3.71 -6.76 16.33
C ARG A 82 -3.50 -8.01 17.19
N CYS A 83 -2.55 -8.85 16.79
CA CYS A 83 -2.12 -9.99 17.60
C CYS A 83 -1.54 -9.48 18.93
N PRO A 84 -1.81 -10.16 20.06
CA PRO A 84 -1.19 -9.85 21.33
C PRO A 84 0.33 -10.02 21.22
N ALA A 85 1.08 -9.20 21.96
CA ALA A 85 2.52 -9.32 22.04
C ALA A 85 2.88 -10.67 22.68
N GLY A 86 3.58 -11.54 21.94
CA GLY A 86 4.07 -12.83 22.45
C GLY A 86 3.74 -14.08 21.62
N TYR A 87 3.32 -13.94 20.36
CA TYR A 87 3.14 -15.04 19.40
C TYR A 87 4.19 -15.01 18.29
#